data_AF-A0A9Q1HS55-F1
#
_entry.id   AF-A0A9Q1HS55-F1
#
_cell.length_a   1.000
_cell.length_b   1.000
_cell.length_c   1.000
_cell.angle_alpha   90.00
_cell.angle_beta   90.00
_cell.angle_gamma   90.00
#
_symmetry.space_group_name_H-M   'P 1'
#
loop_
_entity.id
_entity.type
_entity.pdbx_description
1 polymer ?
#
loop_
_entity_poly.entity_id
_entity_poly.type
_entity_poly.pdbx_seq_one_letter_code
_entity_poly.pdbx_strand_id
1 'polypeptide(L)'
;MMRKVPAIRDGDFTLAERKVPHPDHWYPADLQTRAQVNEYLSWHHTQLRMHTSKVFWFKLMIPKALGKEVPKEKMDSALEDLEGSLKMLEEKFLQDKPFIAGEHISLADLVGIVDIMQPVGAGVDVFAKRPKLVAWRDRVQVAVGKELFDEAHQDILSVVKVVESLDSSKLQGFKPRIMKLLL
;
A
#
# COMPACT_ATOMS: atom_id res chain seq x y z
N MET A 1 3.77 -17.23 -18.07
CA MET A 1 4.33 -15.94 -17.63
C MET A 1 3.32 -15.27 -16.68
N MET A 2 3.74 -14.91 -15.47
CA MET A 2 2.90 -14.13 -14.55
C MET A 2 2.71 -12.74 -15.15
N ARG A 3 1.49 -12.39 -15.56
CA ARG A 3 1.14 -11.06 -16.10
C ARG A 3 0.94 -10.06 -14.95
N LYS A 4 1.98 -9.87 -14.13
CA LYS A 4 1.99 -9.03 -12.93
C LYS A 4 3.28 -8.19 -12.90
N VAL A 5 3.19 -7.03 -12.27
CA VAL A 5 4.31 -6.15 -11.96
C VAL A 5 4.44 -6.01 -10.43
N PRO A 6 5.64 -5.74 -9.90
CA PRO A 6 6.92 -5.57 -10.59
C PRO A 6 7.57 -6.90 -11.03
N ALA A 7 8.45 -6.84 -12.03
CA ALA A 7 9.29 -7.95 -12.48
C ALA A 7 10.73 -7.46 -12.71
N ILE A 8 11.70 -8.22 -12.22
CA ILE A 8 13.13 -7.95 -12.39
C ILE A 8 13.68 -8.91 -13.45
N ARG A 9 14.49 -8.38 -14.36
CA ARG A 9 15.32 -9.16 -15.29
C ARG A 9 16.77 -8.69 -15.15
N ASP A 10 17.64 -9.62 -14.79
CA ASP A 10 19.09 -9.42 -14.69
C ASP A 10 19.78 -10.47 -15.57
N GLY A 11 20.13 -10.07 -16.80
CA GLY A 11 20.52 -11.00 -17.86
C GLY A 11 19.45 -12.05 -18.17
N ASP A 12 19.79 -13.31 -17.91
CA ASP A 12 18.90 -14.48 -18.07
C ASP A 12 18.10 -14.78 -16.80
N PHE A 13 18.44 -14.17 -15.67
CA PHE A 13 17.69 -14.33 -14.43
C PHE A 13 16.43 -13.45 -14.43
N THR A 14 15.28 -14.05 -14.09
CA THR A 14 14.02 -13.33 -13.93
C THR A 14 13.40 -13.64 -12.58
N LEU A 15 12.90 -12.59 -11.92
CA LEU A 15 12.23 -12.70 -10.62
C LEU A 15 10.95 -11.88 -10.65
N ALA A 16 9.85 -12.52 -10.28
CA ALA A 16 8.65 -11.80 -9.85
C ALA A 16 8.84 -11.48 -8.36
N GLU A 17 8.49 -10.25 -7.96
CA GLU A 17 8.86 -9.61 -6.67
C GLU A 17 10.23 -8.91 -6.67
N ARG A 18 10.39 -7.93 -5.77
CA ARG A 18 11.56 -7.04 -5.73
C ARG A 18 12.72 -7.65 -4.93
N LYS A 19 13.95 -7.53 -5.45
CA LYS A 19 15.20 -7.69 -4.72
C LYS A 19 16.26 -6.78 -5.35
N VAL A 20 16.85 -5.88 -4.55
CA VAL A 20 17.95 -4.99 -5.00
C VAL A 20 19.03 -5.05 -3.92
N PRO A 21 20.32 -4.89 -4.21
CA PRO A 21 21.31 -4.66 -3.16
C PRO A 21 20.96 -3.38 -2.41
N HIS A 22 21.01 -3.42 -1.08
CA HIS A 22 20.65 -2.26 -0.26
C HIS A 22 21.54 -2.18 0.98
N PRO A 23 21.78 -0.97 1.52
CA PRO A 23 22.38 -0.78 2.83
C PRO A 23 21.73 -1.64 3.91
N ASP A 24 22.52 -2.06 4.91
CA ASP A 24 22.10 -3.03 5.93
C ASP A 24 20.79 -2.66 6.66
N HIS A 25 20.50 -1.36 6.86
CA HIS A 25 19.28 -0.93 7.54
C HIS A 25 17.98 -1.35 6.83
N TRP A 26 17.99 -1.49 5.50
CA TRP A 26 16.80 -1.90 4.74
C TRP A 26 16.38 -3.33 5.08
N TYR A 27 17.36 -4.22 5.26
CA TYR A 27 17.14 -5.62 5.61
C TYR A 27 18.25 -6.10 6.56
N PRO A 28 18.12 -5.81 7.88
CA PRO A 28 19.20 -5.93 8.84
C PRO A 28 19.80 -7.34 8.95
N ALA A 29 21.09 -7.38 9.32
CA ALA A 29 21.79 -8.63 9.61
C ALA A 29 21.38 -9.26 10.94
N ASP A 30 21.08 -8.42 11.93
CA ASP A 30 20.60 -8.83 13.25
C ASP A 30 19.34 -9.69 13.14
N LEU A 31 19.36 -10.85 13.81
CA LEU A 31 18.32 -11.86 13.67
C LEU A 31 16.95 -11.37 14.16
N GLN A 32 16.92 -10.62 15.27
CA GLN A 32 15.66 -10.16 15.86
C GLN A 32 15.04 -9.06 15.00
N THR A 33 15.84 -8.09 14.58
CA THR A 33 15.40 -6.99 13.71
C THR A 33 14.94 -7.52 12.35
N ARG A 34 15.70 -8.45 11.76
CA ARG A 34 15.28 -9.13 10.52
C ARG A 34 13.98 -9.90 10.69
N ALA A 35 13.79 -10.58 11.81
CA ALA A 35 12.55 -11.30 12.11
C ALA A 35 11.36 -10.33 12.19
N GLN A 36 11.53 -9.13 12.75
CA GLN A 36 10.49 -8.10 12.79
C GLN A 36 10.14 -7.56 11.39
N VAL A 37 11.15 -7.33 10.54
CA VAL A 37 10.91 -6.97 9.12
C VAL A 37 10.12 -8.08 8.43
N ASN A 38 10.53 -9.35 8.60
CA ASN A 38 9.86 -10.49 7.98
C ASN A 38 8.44 -10.72 8.52
N GLU A 39 8.22 -10.49 9.82
CA GLU A 39 6.89 -10.55 10.43
C GLU A 39 5.96 -9.56 9.75
N TYR A 40 6.42 -8.30 9.57
CA TYR A 40 5.64 -7.30 8.86
C TYR A 40 5.40 -7.65 7.39
N LEU A 41 6.44 -8.05 6.66
CA LEU A 41 6.35 -8.45 5.25
C LEU A 41 5.47 -9.69 5.05
N SER A 42 5.33 -10.53 6.08
CA SER A 42 4.42 -11.66 6.09
C SER A 42 3.02 -11.28 6.55
N TRP A 43 2.83 -10.21 7.32
CA TRP A 43 1.50 -9.78 7.74
C TRP A 43 0.79 -8.87 6.71
N HIS A 44 1.53 -7.92 6.11
CA HIS A 44 0.91 -6.86 5.30
C HIS A 44 0.17 -7.41 4.07
N HIS A 45 0.61 -8.53 3.49
CA HIS A 45 0.07 -9.07 2.24
C HIS A 45 -1.42 -9.46 2.36
N THR A 46 -1.85 -9.98 3.52
CA THR A 46 -3.23 -10.40 3.78
C THR A 46 -4.04 -9.39 4.58
N GLN A 47 -3.38 -8.42 5.22
CA GLN A 47 -4.05 -7.37 6.00
C GLN A 47 -3.95 -6.02 5.29
N LEU A 48 -2.90 -5.25 5.55
CA LEU A 48 -2.82 -3.85 5.13
C LEU A 48 -2.97 -3.70 3.62
N ARG A 49 -2.17 -4.44 2.84
CA ARG A 49 -2.19 -4.41 1.37
C ARG A 49 -3.55 -4.78 0.79
N MET A 50 -4.20 -5.79 1.36
CA MET A 50 -5.52 -6.23 0.89
C MET A 50 -6.56 -5.15 1.15
N HIS A 51 -6.58 -4.57 2.35
CA HIS A 51 -7.59 -3.60 2.76
C HIS A 51 -7.39 -2.25 2.07
N THR A 52 -6.16 -1.77 1.95
CA THR A 52 -5.85 -0.51 1.23
C THR A 52 -6.24 -0.61 -0.25
N SER A 53 -5.91 -1.74 -0.89
CA SER A 53 -6.29 -2.02 -2.27
C SER A 53 -7.81 -2.14 -2.44
N LYS A 54 -8.51 -2.83 -1.53
CA LYS A 54 -9.98 -2.97 -1.54
C LYS A 54 -10.65 -1.60 -1.52
N VAL A 55 -10.24 -0.71 -0.62
CA VAL A 55 -10.76 0.66 -0.51
C VAL A 55 -10.46 1.47 -1.78
N PHE A 56 -9.23 1.42 -2.30
CA PHE A 56 -8.87 2.08 -3.56
C PHE A 56 -9.76 1.63 -4.72
N TRP A 57 -9.95 0.32 -4.89
CA TRP A 57 -10.81 -0.24 -5.93
C TRP A 57 -12.27 0.16 -5.74
N PHE A 58 -12.78 0.12 -4.51
CA PHE A 58 -14.17 0.43 -4.22
C PHE A 58 -14.49 1.91 -4.46
N LYS A 59 -13.57 2.82 -4.13
CA LYS A 59 -13.79 4.26 -4.33
C LYS A 59 -13.59 4.72 -5.77
N LEU A 60 -12.65 4.13 -6.51
CA LEU A 60 -12.24 4.67 -7.82
C LEU A 60 -12.49 3.71 -8.98
N MET A 61 -11.89 2.51 -8.91
CA MET A 61 -11.82 1.64 -10.08
C MET A 61 -13.15 0.95 -10.41
N ILE A 62 -13.88 0.49 -9.40
CA ILE A 62 -15.18 -0.18 -9.58
C ILE A 62 -16.23 0.81 -10.10
N PRO A 63 -16.40 2.01 -9.50
CA PRO A 63 -17.32 3.01 -10.05
C PRO A 63 -16.99 3.37 -11.49
N LYS A 64 -15.71 3.51 -11.83
CA LYS A 64 -15.30 3.77 -13.22
C LYS A 64 -15.61 2.61 -14.17
N ALA A 65 -15.40 1.37 -13.74
CA ALA A 65 -15.60 0.18 -14.57
C ALA A 65 -17.09 -0.16 -14.79
N LEU A 66 -17.94 0.11 -13.81
CA LEU A 66 -19.37 -0.26 -13.82
C LEU A 66 -20.31 0.92 -14.09
N GLY A 67 -19.82 2.17 -13.95
CA GLY A 67 -20.65 3.37 -14.00
C GLY A 67 -21.61 3.50 -12.81
N LYS A 68 -21.35 2.78 -11.71
CA LYS A 68 -22.19 2.74 -10.51
C LYS A 68 -21.33 2.64 -9.26
N GLU A 69 -21.73 3.34 -8.21
CA GLU A 69 -21.06 3.25 -6.91
C GLU A 69 -21.18 1.86 -6.29
N VAL A 70 -20.22 1.53 -5.43
CA VAL A 70 -20.25 0.31 -4.61
C VAL A 70 -21.34 0.46 -3.53
N PRO A 71 -22.10 -0.60 -3.20
CA PRO A 71 -23.09 -0.54 -2.12
C PRO A 71 -22.49 -0.02 -0.81
N LYS A 72 -23.23 0.84 -0.12
CA LYS A 72 -22.77 1.50 1.10
C LYS A 72 -22.29 0.51 2.15
N GLU A 73 -23.01 -0.60 2.38
CA GLU A 73 -22.59 -1.59 3.39
C GLU A 73 -21.23 -2.22 3.06
N LYS A 74 -20.93 -2.44 1.77
CA LYS A 74 -19.65 -2.99 1.33
C LYS A 74 -18.51 -1.98 1.48
N MET A 75 -18.78 -0.70 1.23
CA MET A 75 -17.81 0.37 1.48
C MET A 75 -17.52 0.51 2.98
N ASP A 76 -18.56 0.57 3.80
CA ASP A 76 -18.44 0.71 5.26
C ASP A 76 -17.63 -0.45 5.85
N SER A 77 -17.92 -1.69 5.44
CA SER A 77 -17.13 -2.87 5.82
C SER A 77 -15.67 -2.79 5.37
N ALA A 78 -15.38 -2.31 4.15
CA ALA A 78 -14.01 -2.16 3.68
C ALA A 78 -13.23 -1.09 4.46
N LEU A 79 -13.90 -0.03 4.89
CA LEU A 79 -13.32 1.02 5.72
C LEU A 79 -13.07 0.52 7.16
N GLU A 80 -13.97 -0.30 7.71
CA GLU A 80 -13.77 -0.95 9.01
C GLU A 80 -12.60 -1.95 8.98
N ASP A 81 -12.49 -2.76 7.92
CA ASP A 81 -11.34 -3.64 7.69
C ASP A 81 -10.03 -2.83 7.66
N LEU A 82 -10.01 -1.70 6.91
CA LEU A 82 -8.86 -0.81 6.83
C LEU A 82 -8.53 -0.20 8.20
N GLU A 83 -9.53 0.25 8.94
CA GLU A 83 -9.38 0.77 10.30
C GLU A 83 -8.68 -0.24 11.21
N GLY A 84 -9.13 -1.49 11.21
CA GLY A 84 -8.50 -2.56 11.99
C GLY A 84 -7.03 -2.80 11.60
N SER A 85 -6.71 -2.77 10.31
CA SER A 85 -5.32 -2.89 9.83
C SER A 85 -4.45 -1.71 10.24
N LEU A 86 -4.97 -0.48 10.18
CA LEU A 86 -4.24 0.72 10.61
C LEU A 86 -3.99 0.71 12.13
N LYS A 87 -4.99 0.27 12.91
CA LYS A 87 -4.84 0.08 14.35
C LYS A 87 -3.74 -0.96 14.66
N MET A 88 -3.74 -2.10 13.95
CA MET A 88 -2.69 -3.11 14.12
C MET A 88 -1.31 -2.58 13.72
N LEU A 89 -1.21 -1.83 12.62
CA LEU A 89 0.04 -1.15 12.24
C LEU A 89 0.55 -0.26 13.37
N GLU A 90 -0.32 0.55 13.97
CA GLU A 90 0.06 1.46 15.04
C GLU A 90 0.39 0.72 16.35
N GLU A 91 -0.45 -0.21 16.81
CA GLU A 91 -0.35 -0.83 18.14
C GLU A 91 0.61 -2.04 18.20
N LYS A 92 0.72 -2.84 17.13
CA LYS A 92 1.59 -4.03 17.11
C LYS A 92 2.95 -3.74 16.48
N PHE A 93 2.98 -3.03 15.36
CA PHE A 93 4.18 -2.92 14.55
C PHE A 93 4.98 -1.66 14.90
N LEU A 94 4.36 -0.49 14.79
CA LEU A 94 5.03 0.79 15.06
C LEU A 94 5.25 1.01 16.56
N GLN A 95 4.21 0.81 17.38
CA GLN A 95 4.24 1.06 18.82
C GLN A 95 4.71 2.49 19.13
N ASP A 96 5.78 2.63 19.92
CA ASP A 96 6.43 3.91 20.22
C ASP A 96 7.78 4.08 19.50
N LYS A 97 8.10 3.18 18.57
CA LYS A 97 9.34 3.22 17.78
C LYS A 97 9.23 4.25 16.65
N PRO A 98 10.37 4.79 16.17
CA PRO A 98 10.34 5.70 15.03
C PRO A 98 9.92 5.00 13.72
N PHE A 99 10.29 3.71 13.54
CA PHE A 99 9.98 2.88 12.36
C PHE A 99 9.46 1.50 12.75
N ILE A 100 8.86 0.78 11.79
CA ILE A 100 8.19 -0.51 12.02
C ILE A 100 9.12 -1.55 12.66
N ALA A 101 10.36 -1.62 12.20
CA ALA A 101 11.33 -2.62 12.67
C ALA A 101 12.35 -2.08 13.69
N GLY A 102 12.22 -0.83 14.16
CA GLY A 102 13.16 -0.26 15.12
C GLY A 102 13.53 1.20 14.86
N GLU A 103 14.81 1.52 15.08
CA GLU A 103 15.36 2.87 15.05
C GLU A 103 15.62 3.43 13.65
N HIS A 104 15.76 2.56 12.66
CA HIS A 104 16.06 2.92 11.28
C HIS A 104 14.95 2.47 10.34
N ILE A 105 14.77 3.23 9.25
CA ILE A 105 13.88 2.84 8.16
C ILE A 105 14.28 1.46 7.62
N SER A 106 13.28 0.64 7.31
CA SER A 106 13.47 -0.69 6.75
C SER A 106 12.56 -0.95 5.55
N LEU A 107 12.69 -2.11 4.92
CA LEU A 107 11.75 -2.56 3.88
C LEU A 107 10.29 -2.59 4.37
N ALA A 108 10.07 -2.84 5.67
CA ALA A 108 8.73 -2.83 6.25
C ALA A 108 8.07 -1.46 6.10
N ASP A 109 8.81 -0.39 6.39
CA ASP A 109 8.31 0.99 6.30
C ASP A 109 8.03 1.40 4.86
N LEU A 110 8.94 1.06 3.94
CA LEU A 110 8.78 1.35 2.52
C LEU A 110 7.55 0.66 1.93
N VAL A 111 7.34 -0.62 2.28
CA VAL A 111 6.16 -1.38 1.83
C VAL A 111 4.88 -0.85 2.48
N GLY A 112 4.91 -0.53 3.78
CA GLY A 112 3.76 0.00 4.49
C GLY A 112 3.30 1.35 3.95
N ILE A 113 4.22 2.26 3.67
CA ILE A 113 3.83 3.59 3.22
C ILE A 113 3.22 3.55 1.82
N VAL A 114 3.78 2.79 0.88
CA VAL A 114 3.22 2.70 -0.48
C VAL A 114 1.86 2.00 -0.49
N ASP A 115 1.61 1.05 0.40
CA ASP A 115 0.30 0.42 0.58
C ASP A 115 -0.72 1.46 1.11
N ILE A 116 -0.34 2.31 2.08
CA ILE A 116 -1.20 3.37 2.64
C ILE A 116 -1.50 4.49 1.65
N MET A 117 -0.57 4.82 0.76
CA MET A 117 -0.77 5.92 -0.20
C MET A 117 -1.86 5.61 -1.24
N GLN A 118 -2.26 4.34 -1.41
CA GLN A 118 -3.36 3.94 -2.29
C GLN A 118 -4.72 4.57 -1.87
N PRO A 119 -5.25 4.32 -0.66
CA PRO A 119 -6.49 4.96 -0.21
C PRO A 119 -6.35 6.49 -0.04
N VAL A 120 -5.15 7.00 0.28
CA VAL A 120 -4.89 8.45 0.30
C VAL A 120 -5.12 9.07 -1.08
N GLY A 121 -4.57 8.46 -2.14
CA GLY A 121 -4.84 8.86 -3.52
C GLY A 121 -6.31 8.77 -3.92
N ALA A 122 -7.07 7.85 -3.29
CA ALA A 122 -8.52 7.74 -3.43
C ALA A 122 -9.32 8.73 -2.54
N GLY A 123 -8.66 9.71 -1.93
CA GLY A 123 -9.29 10.72 -1.10
C GLY A 123 -9.83 10.18 0.22
N VAL A 124 -9.20 9.17 0.81
CA VAL A 124 -9.45 8.73 2.18
C VAL A 124 -8.44 9.40 3.09
N ASP A 125 -8.92 10.05 4.14
CA ASP A 125 -8.05 10.63 5.16
C ASP A 125 -7.55 9.55 6.14
N VAL A 126 -6.59 8.75 5.68
CA VAL A 126 -6.00 7.65 6.46
C VAL A 126 -5.27 8.16 7.71
N PHE A 127 -4.78 9.39 7.70
CA PHE A 127 -3.98 9.94 8.77
C PHE A 127 -4.81 10.75 9.79
N ALA A 128 -6.07 11.04 9.48
CA ALA A 128 -7.01 11.64 10.44
C ALA A 128 -7.00 10.88 11.76
N LYS A 129 -6.78 11.62 12.85
CA LYS A 129 -6.79 11.10 14.24
C LYS A 129 -5.69 10.07 14.55
N ARG A 130 -4.65 9.93 13.71
CA ARG A 130 -3.52 9.00 13.92
C ARG A 130 -2.19 9.75 13.98
N PRO A 131 -1.93 10.53 15.05
CA PRO A 131 -0.72 11.34 15.15
C PRO A 131 0.56 10.49 15.09
N LYS A 132 0.55 9.23 15.57
CA LYS A 132 1.71 8.33 15.45
C LYS A 132 1.99 7.98 13.99
N LEU A 133 0.97 7.64 13.21
CA LEU A 133 1.14 7.37 11.77
C LEU A 133 1.51 8.62 10.97
N VAL A 134 1.01 9.81 11.33
CA VAL A 134 1.47 11.08 10.74
C VAL A 134 2.96 11.25 10.96
N ALA A 135 3.41 11.13 12.21
CA ALA A 135 4.81 11.32 12.56
C ALA A 135 5.71 10.23 11.91
N TRP A 136 5.23 8.99 11.82
CA TRP A 136 5.92 7.91 11.12
C TRP A 136 6.04 8.19 9.62
N ARG A 137 4.96 8.58 8.94
CA ARG A 137 5.01 8.98 7.53
C ARG A 137 6.05 10.08 7.30
N ASP A 138 6.05 11.11 8.14
CA ASP A 138 6.96 12.24 7.98
C ASP A 138 8.42 11.79 8.14
N ARG A 139 8.71 10.91 9.10
CA ARG A 139 10.03 10.29 9.24
C ARG A 139 10.40 9.44 8.03
N VAL A 140 9.47 8.67 7.48
CA VAL A 140 9.68 7.87 6.27
C VAL A 140 9.97 8.76 5.06
N GLN A 141 9.22 9.84 4.86
CA GLN A 141 9.45 10.80 3.78
C GLN A 141 10.83 11.44 3.89
N VAL A 142 11.25 11.83 5.10
CA VAL A 142 12.59 12.38 5.35
C VAL A 142 13.68 11.34 5.04
N ALA A 143 13.51 10.09 5.50
CA ALA A 143 14.50 9.03 5.31
C ALA A 143 14.63 8.57 3.85
N VAL A 144 13.53 8.60 3.08
CA VAL A 144 13.53 8.31 1.63
C VAL A 144 14.09 9.49 0.82
N GLY A 145 13.91 10.71 1.33
CA GLY A 145 14.14 11.95 0.59
C GLY A 145 12.83 12.46 -0.01
N LYS A 146 12.48 13.71 0.32
CA LYS A 146 11.19 14.32 -0.04
C LYS A 146 10.91 14.30 -1.54
N GLU A 147 11.90 14.66 -2.36
CA GLU A 147 11.74 14.71 -3.82
C GLU A 147 11.40 13.33 -4.39
N LEU A 148 12.15 12.30 -4.00
CA LEU A 148 11.90 10.92 -4.44
C LEU A 148 10.56 10.40 -3.93
N PHE A 149 10.20 10.71 -2.69
CA PHE A 149 8.90 10.34 -2.14
C PHE A 149 7.76 10.98 -2.93
N ASP A 150 7.86 12.28 -3.23
CA ASP A 150 6.82 13.00 -3.97
C ASP A 150 6.73 12.51 -5.43
N GLU A 151 7.86 12.30 -6.09
CA GLU A 151 7.94 11.73 -7.44
C GLU A 151 7.28 10.35 -7.50
N ALA A 152 7.66 9.44 -6.60
CA ALA A 152 7.14 8.08 -6.57
C ALA A 152 5.63 8.02 -6.30
N HIS A 153 5.07 9.03 -5.62
CA HIS A 153 3.64 9.09 -5.31
C HIS A 153 2.85 10.03 -6.24
N GLN A 154 3.47 10.69 -7.21
CA GLN A 154 2.78 11.65 -8.09
C GLN A 154 1.58 11.03 -8.82
N ASP A 155 1.76 9.82 -9.38
CA ASP A 155 0.70 9.13 -10.13
C ASP A 155 -0.46 8.72 -9.22
N ILE A 156 -0.17 8.22 -8.02
CA ILE A 156 -1.23 7.82 -7.07
C ILE A 156 -1.96 9.04 -6.49
N LEU A 157 -1.25 10.15 -6.25
CA LEU A 157 -1.86 11.39 -5.75
C LEU A 157 -2.67 12.13 -6.81
N SER A 158 -2.41 11.89 -8.09
CA SER A 158 -3.18 12.43 -9.22
C SER A 158 -4.21 11.43 -9.78
N VAL A 159 -4.32 10.25 -9.18
CA VAL A 159 -5.06 9.10 -9.74
C VAL A 159 -6.52 9.38 -9.99
N VAL A 160 -7.17 10.23 -9.20
CA VAL A 160 -8.58 10.62 -9.42
C VAL A 160 -8.76 11.22 -10.82
N LYS A 161 -7.89 12.18 -11.19
CA LYS A 161 -7.90 12.82 -12.52
C LYS A 161 -7.60 11.80 -13.63
N VAL A 162 -6.65 10.90 -13.37
CA VAL A 162 -6.29 9.83 -14.32
C VAL A 162 -7.50 8.91 -14.56
N VAL A 163 -8.17 8.46 -13.50
CA VAL A 163 -9.34 7.58 -13.56
C VAL A 163 -10.53 8.27 -14.24
N GLU A 164 -10.75 9.56 -14.00
CA GLU A 164 -11.77 10.35 -14.70
C GLU A 164 -11.55 10.33 -16.22
N SER A 165 -10.31 10.55 -16.67
CA SER A 165 -9.94 10.54 -18.10
C SER A 165 -9.81 9.14 -18.72
N LEU A 166 -9.78 8.08 -17.91
CA LEU A 166 -9.56 6.71 -18.38
C LEU A 166 -10.74 6.20 -19.24
N ASP A 167 -10.44 5.56 -20.37
CA ASP A 167 -11.45 4.81 -21.12
C ASP A 167 -11.86 3.55 -20.34
N SER A 168 -13.14 3.43 -19.99
CA SER A 168 -13.69 2.30 -19.24
C SER A 168 -13.58 0.96 -20.00
N SER A 169 -13.39 0.98 -21.33
CA SER A 169 -13.10 -0.20 -22.13
C SER A 169 -11.83 -0.92 -21.66
N LYS A 170 -10.83 -0.17 -21.18
CA LYS A 170 -9.58 -0.70 -20.63
C LYS A 170 -9.78 -1.47 -19.33
N LEU A 171 -10.92 -1.30 -18.67
CA LEU A 171 -11.28 -2.00 -17.44
C LEU A 171 -12.12 -3.26 -17.67
N GLN A 172 -12.50 -3.58 -18.92
CA GLN A 172 -13.37 -4.72 -19.20
C GLN A 172 -12.81 -6.06 -18.70
N GLY A 173 -11.50 -6.27 -18.83
CA GLY A 173 -10.83 -7.49 -18.35
C GLY A 173 -10.93 -7.70 -16.83
N PHE A 174 -11.21 -6.63 -16.06
CA PHE A 174 -11.38 -6.71 -14.62
C PHE A 174 -12.83 -6.97 -14.19
N LYS A 175 -13.83 -6.77 -15.08
CA LYS A 175 -15.26 -6.90 -14.75
C LYS A 175 -15.62 -8.23 -14.05
N PRO A 176 -15.14 -9.42 -14.50
CA PRO A 176 -15.46 -10.68 -13.82
C PRO A 176 -14.98 -10.71 -12.36
N ARG A 177 -13.79 -10.15 -12.09
CA ARG A 177 -13.23 -10.06 -10.73
C ARG A 177 -13.97 -9.04 -9.88
N ILE A 178 -14.32 -7.90 -10.46
CA ILE A 178 -15.12 -6.86 -9.80
C ILE A 178 -16.48 -7.42 -9.37
N MET A 179 -17.17 -8.16 -10.25
CA MET A 179 -18.46 -8.75 -9.90
C MET A 179 -18.34 -9.73 -8.73
N LYS A 180 -17.27 -10.53 -8.68
CA LYS A 180 -17.01 -11.43 -7.54
C LYS A 180 -16.76 -10.69 -6.22
N LEU A 181 -16.18 -9.48 -6.25
CA LEU A 181 -15.99 -8.64 -5.06
C LEU A 181 -17.30 -7.98 -4.59
N LEU A 182 -18.27 -7.82 -5.49
CA LEU A 182 -19.57 -7.19 -5.24
C LEU A 182 -20.72 -8.18 -5.01
N LEU A 183 -20.49 -9.49 -5.17
CA LEU A 183 -21.36 -10.53 -4.63
C LEU A 183 -21.00 -10.76 -3.16
#